data_AF-U2KV69-F1
#
_entry.id   AF-U2KV69-F1
#
_cell.length_a   1.000
_cell.length_b   1.000
_cell.length_c   1.000
_cell.angle_alpha   90.00
_cell.angle_beta   90.00
_cell.angle_gamma   90.00
#
_symmetry.space_group_name_H-M   'P 1'
#
loop_
_entity.id
_entity.type
_entity.pdbx_description
1 polymer ?
#
loop_
_entity_poly.entity_id
_entity_poly.type
_entity_poly.pdbx_seq_one_letter_code
_entity_poly.pdbx_strand_id
1 'polypeptide(L)'
;MAKPLKKVSNAYWVYYVNEAEAKKFDDSKVGKWMYFFKDNDFAAKICEKAVADGVVAEAKHSNAPDGVCCFYLHFDDKEAHKRCITYFLENGLIRKTKAGKLYNISFKLDDQTRNGEYGDGFVSEIKLANFVNLETGEWIGG
;
A
#
# COMPACT_ATOMS: atom_id res chain seq x y z
N MET A 1 -4.42 -10.50 -21.30
CA MET A 1 -5.70 -10.87 -20.63
C MET A 1 -5.71 -10.20 -19.28
N ALA A 2 -6.80 -9.49 -18.93
CA ALA A 2 -6.95 -8.96 -17.57
C ALA A 2 -6.96 -10.13 -16.58
N LYS A 3 -6.14 -10.05 -15.53
CA LYS A 3 -6.09 -11.10 -14.50
C LYS A 3 -7.43 -11.11 -13.74
N PRO A 4 -7.99 -12.28 -13.36
CA PRO A 4 -9.27 -12.33 -12.67
C PRO A 4 -9.15 -11.61 -11.31
N LEU A 5 -9.92 -10.53 -11.18
CA LEU A 5 -10.02 -9.72 -9.98
C LEU A 5 -11.24 -10.17 -9.17
N LYS A 6 -11.03 -10.52 -7.91
CA LYS A 6 -12.11 -10.79 -6.96
C LYS A 6 -12.34 -9.57 -6.08
N LYS A 7 -13.57 -9.09 -6.04
CA LYS A 7 -14.02 -8.05 -5.13
C LYS A 7 -14.88 -8.66 -4.02
N VAL A 8 -14.52 -8.45 -2.76
CA VAL A 8 -15.26 -8.93 -1.58
C VAL A 8 -15.44 -7.78 -0.62
N SER A 9 -16.61 -7.63 -0.01
CA SER A 9 -16.85 -6.58 0.98
C SER A 9 -17.56 -7.11 2.22
N ASN A 10 -17.29 -6.47 3.36
CA ASN A 10 -18.05 -6.62 4.59
C ASN A 10 -18.41 -5.24 5.16
N ALA A 11 -18.97 -5.20 6.37
CA ALA A 11 -19.37 -3.94 7.01
C ALA A 11 -18.21 -2.95 7.24
N TYR A 12 -16.96 -3.40 7.22
CA TYR A 12 -15.79 -2.60 7.58
C TYR A 12 -14.78 -2.42 6.44
N TRP A 13 -14.74 -3.34 5.47
CA TRP A 13 -13.69 -3.42 4.47
C TRP A 13 -14.22 -3.82 3.10
N VAL A 14 -13.60 -3.27 2.06
CA VAL A 14 -13.73 -3.73 0.67
C VAL A 14 -12.36 -4.18 0.18
N TYR A 15 -12.30 -5.41 -0.30
CA TYR A 15 -11.09 -6.10 -0.75
C TYR A 15 -11.12 -6.28 -2.26
N TYR A 16 -9.96 -6.11 -2.87
CA TYR A 16 -9.67 -6.34 -4.29
C TYR A 16 -8.49 -7.29 -4.32
N VAL A 17 -8.67 -8.48 -4.91
CA VAL A 17 -7.72 -9.57 -4.80
C VAL A 17 -7.49 -10.20 -6.16
N ASN A 18 -6.22 -10.27 -6.55
CA ASN A 18 -5.79 -11.18 -7.58
C ASN A 18 -5.47 -12.53 -6.92
N GLU A 19 -6.44 -13.45 -6.93
CA GLU A 19 -6.35 -14.70 -6.17
C GLU A 19 -5.14 -15.56 -6.56
N ALA A 20 -4.68 -15.50 -7.81
CA ALA A 20 -3.54 -16.29 -8.26
C ALA A 20 -2.21 -15.77 -7.68
N GLU A 21 -2.07 -14.45 -7.53
CA GLU A 21 -0.88 -13.84 -6.95
C GLU A 21 -0.95 -13.83 -5.42
N ALA A 22 -2.12 -13.54 -4.84
CA ALA A 22 -2.30 -13.48 -3.39
C ALA A 22 -2.09 -14.85 -2.71
N LYS A 23 -2.39 -15.96 -3.40
CA LYS A 23 -2.08 -17.33 -2.92
C LYS A 23 -0.59 -17.61 -2.74
N LYS A 24 0.29 -16.77 -3.30
CA LYS A 24 1.74 -16.88 -3.16
C LYS A 24 2.25 -16.11 -1.94
N PHE A 25 1.38 -15.42 -1.19
CA PHE A 25 1.81 -14.72 0.00
C PHE A 25 2.33 -15.70 1.06
N ASP A 26 3.61 -15.55 1.38
CA ASP A 26 4.19 -15.93 2.66
C ASP A 26 3.75 -14.94 3.75
N ASP A 27 2.98 -15.47 4.71
CA ASP A 27 2.46 -14.76 5.87
C ASP A 27 3.53 -14.06 6.72
N SER A 28 4.75 -14.60 6.76
CA SER A 28 5.87 -14.01 7.52
C SER A 28 6.54 -12.83 6.80
N LYS A 29 6.21 -12.64 5.51
CA LYS A 29 6.83 -11.64 4.65
C LYS A 29 5.87 -10.56 4.20
N VAL A 30 4.57 -10.82 4.28
CA VAL A 30 3.56 -9.90 3.76
C VAL A 30 3.45 -8.67 4.67
N GLY A 31 3.33 -7.52 4.04
CA GLY A 31 3.02 -6.27 4.70
C GLY A 31 2.30 -5.34 3.73
N LYS A 32 2.16 -4.08 4.16
CA LYS A 32 1.32 -3.11 3.48
C LYS A 32 1.91 -1.71 3.47
N TRP A 33 1.79 -1.06 2.31
CA TRP A 33 1.77 0.40 2.22
C TRP A 33 0.36 0.92 2.47
N MET A 34 0.26 2.11 3.07
CA MET A 34 -1.02 2.68 3.48
C MET A 34 -1.24 4.07 2.90
N TYR A 35 -2.48 4.36 2.52
CA TYR A 35 -2.94 5.67 2.11
C TYR A 35 -4.21 6.04 2.89
N PHE A 36 -4.23 7.20 3.53
CA PHE A 36 -5.40 7.68 4.28
C PHE A 36 -6.26 8.57 3.39
N PHE A 37 -7.51 8.16 3.17
CA PHE A 37 -8.42 8.81 2.25
C PHE A 37 -9.53 9.57 2.98
N LYS A 38 -10.14 10.53 2.27
CA LYS A 38 -11.37 11.23 2.66
C LYS A 38 -12.48 11.12 1.61
N ASP A 39 -12.22 10.34 0.57
CA ASP A 39 -13.10 10.09 -0.55
C ASP A 39 -13.09 8.57 -0.81
N ASN A 40 -14.21 7.93 -0.48
CA ASN A 40 -14.36 6.49 -0.60
C ASN A 40 -14.40 6.03 -2.07
N ASP A 41 -14.98 6.82 -2.98
CA ASP A 41 -15.05 6.47 -4.39
C ASP A 41 -13.66 6.51 -5.03
N PHE A 42 -12.85 7.50 -4.66
CA PHE A 42 -11.45 7.55 -5.04
C PHE A 42 -10.67 6.36 -4.48
N ALA A 43 -10.87 6.02 -3.21
CA ALA A 43 -10.24 4.88 -2.56
C ALA A 43 -10.56 3.55 -3.28
N ALA A 44 -11.84 3.33 -3.60
CA ALA A 44 -12.29 2.16 -4.34
C ALA A 44 -11.60 2.06 -5.71
N LYS A 45 -11.61 3.15 -6.48
CA LYS A 45 -10.97 3.21 -7.80
C LYS A 45 -9.47 2.91 -7.74
N ILE A 46 -8.76 3.48 -6.76
CA ILE A 46 -7.31 3.34 -6.64
C ILE A 46 -6.90 1.95 -6.13
N CYS A 47 -7.67 1.32 -5.23
CA CYS A 47 -7.42 -0.07 -4.83
C CYS A 47 -7.71 -1.04 -5.98
N GLU A 48 -8.84 -0.88 -6.67
CA GLU A 48 -9.21 -1.72 -7.81
C GLU A 48 -8.17 -1.68 -8.92
N LYS A 49 -7.78 -0.46 -9.32
CA LYS A 49 -6.78 -0.25 -10.38
C LYS A 49 -5.41 -0.83 -10.00
N ALA A 50 -4.97 -0.65 -8.76
CA ALA A 50 -3.67 -1.20 -8.32
C ALA A 50 -3.59 -2.72 -8.49
N VAL A 51 -4.68 -3.45 -8.21
CA VAL A 51 -4.70 -4.91 -8.36
C VAL A 51 -4.89 -5.32 -9.81
N ALA A 52 -5.77 -4.63 -10.55
CA ALA A 52 -6.01 -4.89 -11.97
C ALA A 52 -4.75 -4.70 -12.84
N ASP A 53 -3.95 -3.68 -12.53
CA ASP A 53 -2.70 -3.37 -13.23
C ASP A 53 -1.51 -4.21 -12.72
N GLY A 54 -1.70 -5.05 -11.71
CA GLY A 54 -0.64 -5.88 -11.14
C GLY A 54 0.41 -5.10 -10.33
N VAL A 55 0.06 -3.92 -9.83
CA VAL A 55 0.90 -3.14 -8.89
C VAL A 55 1.09 -3.93 -7.60
N VAL A 56 0.00 -4.47 -7.05
CA VAL A 56 -0.03 -5.34 -5.87
C VAL A 56 -0.96 -6.53 -6.10
N ALA A 57 -0.76 -7.61 -5.34
CA ALA A 57 -1.61 -8.80 -5.42
C ALA A 57 -2.95 -8.62 -4.69
N GLU A 58 -2.98 -7.81 -3.64
CA GLU A 58 -4.17 -7.47 -2.87
C GLU A 58 -4.15 -6.01 -2.45
N ALA A 59 -5.31 -5.36 -2.53
CA ALA A 59 -5.54 -4.07 -1.93
C ALA A 59 -6.91 -4.07 -1.23
N LYS A 60 -7.04 -3.28 -0.16
CA LYS A 60 -8.32 -3.07 0.50
C LYS A 60 -8.47 -1.64 0.98
N HIS A 61 -9.71 -1.18 1.15
CA HIS A 61 -9.99 0.07 1.82
C HIS A 61 -11.10 -0.08 2.85
N SER A 62 -11.14 0.82 3.84
CA SER A 62 -12.24 0.92 4.79
C SER A 62 -13.57 1.13 4.05
N ASN A 63 -14.63 0.45 4.48
CA ASN A 63 -15.98 0.62 3.97
C ASN A 63 -16.68 1.78 4.71
N ALA A 64 -16.09 2.98 4.59
CA ALA A 64 -16.52 4.19 5.28
C ALA A 64 -16.17 5.43 4.43
N PRO A 65 -16.80 6.60 4.67
CA PRO A 65 -16.54 7.83 3.90
C PRO A 65 -15.08 8.29 3.91
N ASP A 66 -14.40 8.08 5.04
CA ASP A 66 -12.96 8.25 5.21
C ASP A 66 -12.34 6.98 5.83
N GLY A 67 -11.02 6.86 5.75
CA GLY A 67 -10.32 5.71 6.31
C GLY A 67 -8.96 5.46 5.69
N VAL A 68 -8.61 4.18 5.58
CA VAL A 68 -7.30 3.75 5.07
C VAL A 68 -7.44 2.74 3.93
N CYS A 69 -6.62 2.92 2.90
CA CYS A 69 -6.30 1.94 1.90
C CYS A 69 -5.02 1.20 2.30
N CYS A 70 -4.98 -0.12 2.15
CA CYS A 70 -3.80 -0.95 2.37
C CYS A 70 -3.48 -1.69 1.08
N PHE A 71 -2.20 -1.69 0.68
CA PHE A 71 -1.69 -2.29 -0.55
C PHE A 71 -0.62 -3.32 -0.19
N TYR A 72 -0.92 -4.59 -0.45
CA TYR A 72 -0.20 -5.72 0.11
C TYR A 72 0.84 -6.32 -0.85
N LEU A 73 2.03 -6.54 -0.33
CA LEU A 73 3.16 -7.15 -1.03
C LEU A 73 4.16 -7.73 -0.02
N HIS A 74 5.17 -8.46 -0.51
CA HIS A 74 6.25 -8.97 0.33
C HIS A 74 7.34 -7.92 0.57
N PHE A 75 7.82 -7.85 1.82
CA PHE A 75 8.82 -6.85 2.21
C PHE A 75 10.16 -6.99 1.46
N ASP A 76 10.50 -8.20 1.02
CA ASP A 76 11.73 -8.52 0.30
C ASP A 76 11.58 -8.43 -1.22
N ASP A 77 10.37 -8.21 -1.75
CA ASP A 77 10.12 -7.99 -3.18
C ASP A 77 10.36 -6.52 -3.56
N LYS A 78 11.63 -6.21 -3.85
CA LYS A 78 12.07 -4.87 -4.26
C LYS A 78 11.33 -4.35 -5.49
N GLU A 79 10.99 -5.21 -6.45
CA GLU A 79 10.27 -4.80 -7.66
C GLU A 79 8.80 -4.48 -7.36
N ALA A 80 8.14 -5.24 -6.47
CA ALA A 80 6.81 -4.89 -6.00
C ALA A 80 6.81 -3.57 -5.22
N HIS A 81 7.79 -3.35 -4.35
CA HIS A 81 7.99 -2.05 -3.70
C HIS A 81 8.13 -0.93 -4.74
N LYS A 82 8.96 -1.14 -5.78
CA LYS A 82 9.15 -0.18 -6.86
C LYS A 82 7.86 0.16 -7.60
N ARG A 83 7.09 -0.86 -8.01
CA ARG A 83 5.79 -0.67 -8.67
C ARG A 83 4.81 0.07 -7.76
N CYS A 84 4.68 -0.35 -6.50
CA CYS A 84 3.74 0.24 -5.56
C CYS A 84 4.07 1.70 -5.23
N ILE A 85 5.35 2.02 -4.96
CA ILE A 85 5.76 3.39 -4.64
C ILE A 85 5.62 4.30 -5.87
N THR A 86 5.97 3.81 -7.07
CA THR A 86 5.77 4.55 -8.32
C THR A 86 4.28 4.87 -8.51
N TYR A 87 3.41 3.87 -8.33
CA TYR A 87 1.97 4.06 -8.38
C TYR A 87 1.48 5.10 -7.36
N PHE A 88 2.01 5.10 -6.15
CA PHE A 88 1.67 6.08 -5.12
C PHE A 88 2.09 7.51 -5.51
N LEU A 89 3.28 7.67 -6.09
CA LEU A 89 3.78 8.97 -6.54
C LEU A 89 2.94 9.51 -7.71
N GLU A 90 2.68 8.67 -8.72
CA GLU A 90 1.90 9.04 -9.92
C GLU A 90 0.45 9.39 -9.60
N ASN A 91 -0.14 8.74 -8.60
CA ASN A 91 -1.53 8.98 -8.19
C ASN A 91 -1.66 9.94 -6.99
N GLY A 92 -0.56 10.56 -6.53
CA GLY A 92 -0.59 11.54 -5.43
C GLY A 92 -1.01 10.96 -4.07
N LEU A 93 -0.73 9.67 -3.83
CA LEU A 93 -1.14 8.96 -2.62
C LEU A 93 -0.19 9.20 -1.42
N ILE A 94 0.91 9.89 -1.64
CA ILE A 94 1.83 10.30 -0.56
C ILE A 94 1.60 11.77 -0.28
N ARG A 95 1.16 12.06 0.96
CA ARG A 95 0.99 13.43 1.43
C ARG A 95 2.31 14.18 1.30
N LYS A 96 2.21 15.48 0.99
CA LYS A 96 3.33 16.42 1.03
C LYS A 96 3.17 17.39 2.20
N THR A 97 4.30 17.83 2.76
CA THR A 97 4.35 18.96 3.70
C THR A 97 4.06 20.26 2.96
N LYS A 98 3.91 21.37 3.70
CA LYS A 98 3.75 22.71 3.09
C LYS A 98 4.93 23.09 2.18
N ALA A 99 6.13 22.59 2.46
CA ALA A 99 7.33 22.83 1.66
C ALA A 99 7.45 21.91 0.43
N GLY A 100 6.47 21.02 0.18
CA GLY A 100 6.48 20.09 -0.95
C GLY A 100 7.15 18.74 -0.67
N LYS A 101 7.92 18.62 0.43
CA LYS A 101 8.54 17.36 0.87
C LYS A 101 7.51 16.25 1.10
N LEU A 102 7.79 15.05 0.61
CA LEU A 102 6.98 13.84 0.86
C LEU A 102 7.06 13.41 2.33
N TYR A 103 5.92 13.00 2.90
CA TYR A 103 5.91 12.35 4.20
C TYR A 103 6.62 10.99 4.12
N ASN A 104 7.47 10.70 5.12
CA ASN A 104 8.20 9.43 5.20
C ASN A 104 7.28 8.30 5.71
N ILE A 105 6.35 7.86 4.86
CA ILE A 105 5.43 6.78 5.18
C ILE A 105 6.19 5.47 5.43
N SER A 106 5.61 4.60 6.25
CA SER A 106 6.19 3.31 6.63
C SER A 106 5.45 2.17 5.95
N PHE A 107 6.20 1.15 5.56
CA PHE A 107 5.65 -0.17 5.28
C PHE A 107 5.43 -0.90 6.61
N LYS A 108 4.28 -1.56 6.75
CA LYS A 108 3.93 -2.30 7.98
C LYS A 108 3.83 -3.78 7.67
N LEU A 109 4.61 -4.62 8.36
CA LEU A 109 4.42 -6.06 8.28
C LEU A 109 3.10 -6.46 8.93
N ASP A 110 2.48 -7.50 8.38
CA ASP A 110 1.24 -8.03 8.95
C ASP A 110 1.50 -8.74 10.27
N ASP A 111 2.67 -9.35 10.47
CA ASP A 111 3.07 -9.90 11.77
C ASP A 111 3.09 -8.86 12.88
N GLN A 112 3.68 -7.69 12.62
CA GLN A 112 3.65 -6.57 13.57
C GLN A 112 2.20 -6.13 13.86
N THR A 113 1.35 -6.16 12.84
CA THR A 113 -0.08 -5.86 12.99
C THR A 113 -0.79 -6.92 13.85
N ARG A 114 -0.48 -8.22 13.66
CA ARG A 114 -1.00 -9.35 14.43
C ARG A 114 -0.56 -9.30 15.90
N ASN A 115 0.65 -8.83 16.15
CA ASN A 115 1.21 -8.65 17.49
C ASN A 115 0.69 -7.40 18.22
N GLY A 116 -0.13 -6.57 17.56
CA GLY A 116 -0.68 -5.35 18.14
C GLY A 116 0.33 -4.20 18.23
N GLU A 117 1.39 -4.22 17.42
CA GLU A 117 2.44 -3.19 17.42
C GLU A 117 1.95 -1.92 16.69
N TYR A 118 1.40 -0.98 17.46
CA TYR A 118 0.96 0.34 17.02
C TYR A 118 1.62 1.46 17.85
N GLY A 119 1.61 2.70 17.33
CA GLY A 119 2.12 3.87 18.04
C GLY A 119 3.62 3.77 18.34
N ASP A 120 4.01 4.02 19.59
CA ASP A 120 5.41 3.98 20.04
C ASP A 120 6.02 2.56 20.03
N GLY A 121 5.19 1.52 20.01
CA GLY A 121 5.63 0.13 19.88
C GLY A 121 5.95 -0.29 18.44
N PHE A 122 5.69 0.58 17.45
CA PHE A 122 5.89 0.27 16.04
C PHE A 122 7.26 0.76 15.55
N VAL A 123 8.16 -0.17 15.25
CA VAL A 123 9.43 0.11 14.57
C VAL A 123 9.33 -0.42 13.14
N SER A 124 9.24 0.48 12.17
CA SER A 124 9.37 0.12 10.77
C SER A 124 10.81 0.25 10.31
N GLU A 125 11.39 -0.85 9.87
CA GLU A 125 12.69 -0.88 9.20
C GLU A 125 12.59 -0.38 7.74
N ILE A 126 11.39 -0.41 7.15
CA ILE A 126 11.14 -0.11 5.73
C ILE A 126 10.28 1.15 5.61
N LYS A 127 10.90 2.25 5.20
CA LYS A 127 10.27 3.56 5.03
C LYS A 127 10.48 4.08 3.60
N LEU A 128 9.64 5.02 3.19
CA LEU A 128 9.74 5.65 1.87
C LEU A 128 11.15 6.23 1.59
N ALA A 129 11.79 6.81 2.61
CA ALA A 129 13.14 7.36 2.52
C ALA A 129 14.23 6.31 2.18
N ASN A 130 13.96 5.01 2.34
CA ASN A 130 14.88 3.96 1.90
C ASN A 130 14.88 3.79 0.38
N PHE A 131 13.86 4.31 -0.31
CA PHE A 131 13.63 4.09 -1.75
C PHE A 131 13.75 5.37 -2.57
N VAL A 132 13.24 6.48 -2.06
CA VAL A 132 13.19 7.76 -2.80
C VAL A 132 13.69 8.92 -1.96
N ASN A 133 14.26 9.92 -2.63
CA ASN A 133 14.57 11.20 -2.02
C ASN A 133 13.24 11.90 -1.69
N LEU A 134 13.01 12.21 -0.41
CA LEU A 134 11.74 12.79 0.02
C LEU A 134 11.51 14.23 -0.47
N GLU A 135 12.56 14.94 -0.87
CA GLU A 135 12.45 16.30 -1.40
C GLU A 135 12.06 16.28 -2.88
N THR A 136 12.68 15.41 -3.68
CA THR A 136 12.47 15.38 -5.14
C THR A 136 11.45 14.33 -5.59
N GLY A 137 11.24 13.28 -4.80
CA GLY A 137 10.47 12.09 -5.18
C GLY A 137 11.21 11.14 -6.12
N GLU A 138 12.48 11.39 -6.41
CA GLU A 138 13.30 10.55 -7.29
C GLU A 138 13.84 9.33 -6.55
N TRP A 139 14.00 8.22 -7.28
CA TRP A 139 14.58 6.99 -6.76
C TRP A 139 16.04 7.18 -6.33
N ILE A 140 16.39 6.66 -5.15
CA ILE A 140 17.77 6.66 -4.64
C ILE A 140 18.51 5.48 -5.26
N GLY A 141 19.71 5.72 -5.83
CA GLY A 141 20.56 4.67 -6.39
C GLY A 141 20.14 4.18 -7.78
N GLY A 142 19.60 5.07 -8.61
CA GLY A 142 19.37 4.84 -10.04
C GLY A 142 20.64 4.58 -10.84
#